data_AF-V9IMW6-F1
#
_entry.id   AF-V9IMW6-F1
#
_cell.length_a   1.000
_cell.length_b   1.000
_cell.length_c   1.000
_cell.angle_alpha   90.00
_cell.angle_beta   90.00
_cell.angle_gamma   90.00
#
_symmetry.space_group_name_H-M   'P 1'
#
loop_
_entity.id
_entity.type
_entity.pdbx_description
1 polymer ?
#
loop_
_entity_poly.entity_id
_entity_poly.type
_entity_poly.pdbx_seq_one_letter_code
_entity_poly.pdbx_strand_id
1 'polypeptide(L)'
;MDDTSAFTLGDLLIQFIIIILKKPAPNSVKNICQALKLAGQTLEKNKNENRRKEMENMMRALTELVTEGRVDSHVGHMVHSVHELRNGNWGQNSLNSSTVESIEPLDPNQAIDEPVLYGPDGKVLTPEENKFLEEVPDSTTNIEDHIISEHGYEGDETWMSEDDDIDAAYEEFLKHIPKQIKNQSQK
;
A
#
# COMPACT_ATOMS: atom_id res chain seq x y z
N MET A 1 14.60 -4.22 10.38
CA MET A 1 13.88 -5.49 10.60
C MET A 1 14.82 -6.59 10.18
N ASP A 2 15.13 -7.56 11.05
CA ASP A 2 16.13 -8.58 10.73
C ASP A 2 15.60 -9.50 9.62
N ASP A 3 16.34 -9.62 8.52
CA ASP A 3 15.97 -10.43 7.34
C ASP A 3 15.58 -11.88 7.71
N THR A 4 16.17 -12.41 8.79
CA THR A 4 15.87 -13.73 9.34
C THR A 4 14.40 -13.92 9.73
N SER A 5 13.76 -12.89 10.29
CA SER A 5 12.35 -12.93 10.68
C SER A 5 11.43 -12.94 9.46
N ALA A 6 11.75 -12.14 8.43
CA ALA A 6 11.03 -12.10 7.17
C ALA A 6 11.13 -13.44 6.42
N PHE A 7 12.31 -14.08 6.41
CA PHE A 7 12.48 -15.40 5.79
C PHE A 7 11.70 -16.49 6.52
N THR A 8 11.71 -16.50 7.84
CA THR A 8 10.96 -17.48 8.64
C THR A 8 9.45 -17.34 8.42
N LEU A 9 8.95 -16.10 8.39
CA LEU A 9 7.54 -15.84 8.07
C LEU A 9 7.21 -16.29 6.64
N GLY A 10 8.12 -16.08 5.69
CA GLY A 10 7.98 -16.56 4.31
C GLY A 10 7.89 -18.08 4.21
N ASP A 11 8.70 -18.80 4.98
CA ASP A 11 8.65 -20.28 5.06
C ASP A 11 7.29 -20.76 5.59
N LEU A 12 6.78 -20.13 6.66
CA LEU A 12 5.47 -20.45 7.22
C LEU A 12 4.34 -20.16 6.23
N LEU A 13 4.42 -19.05 5.49
CA LEU A 13 3.44 -18.70 4.48
C LEU A 13 3.39 -19.76 3.37
N ILE A 14 4.54 -20.22 2.88
CA ILE A 14 4.61 -21.25 1.84
C ILE A 14 3.96 -22.56 2.33
N GLN A 15 4.33 -23.01 3.53
CA GLN A 15 3.77 -24.22 4.12
C GLN A 15 2.25 -24.10 4.31
N PHE A 16 1.78 -22.97 4.82
CA PHE A 16 0.37 -22.69 5.01
C PHE A 16 -0.41 -22.76 3.69
N ILE A 17 0.11 -22.15 2.62
CA ILE A 17 -0.53 -22.19 1.31
C ILE A 17 -0.59 -23.63 0.79
N ILE A 18 0.50 -24.40 0.88
CA ILE A 18 0.53 -25.80 0.43
C ILE A 18 -0.52 -26.65 1.18
N ILE A 19 -0.71 -26.40 2.47
CA ILE A 19 -1.75 -27.07 3.26
C ILE A 19 -3.14 -26.70 2.76
N ILE A 20 -3.42 -25.42 2.52
CA ILE A 20 -4.72 -24.95 2.01
C ILE A 20 -5.03 -25.55 0.64
N LEU A 21 -4.04 -25.61 -0.26
CA LEU A 21 -4.24 -26.10 -1.64
C LEU A 21 -4.67 -27.57 -1.70
N LYS A 22 -4.45 -28.37 -0.66
CA LYS A 22 -4.96 -29.75 -0.57
C LYS A 22 -6.48 -29.80 -0.50
N LYS A 23 -7.11 -28.82 0.14
CA LYS A 23 -8.57 -28.71 0.28
C LYS A 23 -8.98 -27.23 0.29
N PRO A 24 -9.01 -26.59 -0.89
CA PRO A 24 -9.25 -25.15 -0.98
C PRO A 24 -10.67 -24.80 -0.52
N ALA A 25 -10.77 -23.77 0.30
CA ALA A 25 -12.03 -23.16 0.68
C ALA A 25 -12.47 -22.14 -0.40
N PRO A 26 -13.73 -21.68 -0.39
CA PRO A 26 -14.14 -20.57 -1.25
C PRO A 26 -13.18 -19.38 -1.11
N ASN A 27 -12.80 -18.76 -2.23
CA ASN A 27 -11.84 -17.65 -2.32
C ASN A 27 -10.40 -17.96 -1.87
N SER A 28 -10.07 -19.15 -1.37
CA SER A 28 -8.71 -19.40 -0.86
C SER A 28 -7.67 -19.23 -1.97
N VAL A 29 -7.97 -19.70 -3.18
CA VAL A 29 -7.09 -19.56 -4.35
C VAL A 29 -6.89 -18.09 -4.73
N LYS A 30 -7.98 -17.29 -4.72
CA LYS A 30 -7.91 -15.84 -4.95
C LYS A 30 -6.97 -15.16 -3.94
N ASN A 31 -7.16 -15.45 -2.66
CA ASN A 31 -6.36 -14.87 -1.58
C ASN A 31 -4.89 -15.30 -1.68
N ILE A 32 -4.63 -16.57 -2.03
CA ILE A 32 -3.28 -17.08 -2.28
C ILE A 32 -2.63 -16.29 -3.43
N CYS A 33 -3.32 -16.11 -4.55
CA CYS A 33 -2.80 -15.32 -5.66
C CYS A 33 -2.47 -13.88 -5.23
N GLN A 34 -3.32 -13.23 -4.43
CA GLN A 34 -3.05 -11.88 -3.91
C GLN A 34 -1.82 -11.85 -2.99
N ALA A 35 -1.71 -12.82 -2.07
CA ALA A 35 -0.54 -12.94 -1.20
C ALA A 35 0.75 -13.13 -2.00
N LEU A 36 0.71 -13.97 -3.04
CA LEU A 36 1.84 -14.19 -3.94
C LEU A 36 2.21 -12.95 -4.73
N LYS A 37 1.24 -12.15 -5.19
CA LYS A 37 1.54 -10.88 -5.87
C LYS A 37 2.27 -9.89 -4.97
N LEU A 38 1.93 -9.86 -3.68
CA LEU A 38 2.55 -8.95 -2.72
C LEU A 38 3.90 -9.44 -2.20
N ALA A 39 4.04 -10.74 -1.97
CA ALA A 39 5.21 -11.31 -1.29
C ALA A 39 6.11 -12.16 -2.19
N GLY A 40 5.72 -12.45 -3.43
CA GLY A 40 6.36 -13.44 -4.29
C GLY A 40 7.85 -13.22 -4.50
N GLN A 41 8.26 -11.96 -4.70
CA GLN A 41 9.67 -11.61 -4.81
C GLN A 41 10.46 -11.97 -3.55
N THR A 42 9.94 -11.56 -2.38
CA THR A 42 10.57 -11.86 -1.08
C THR A 42 10.63 -13.36 -0.82
N LEU A 43 9.58 -14.09 -1.21
CA LEU A 43 9.53 -15.55 -1.08
C LEU A 43 10.55 -16.26 -1.97
N GLU A 44 10.94 -15.70 -3.11
CA GLU A 44 11.95 -16.28 -4.03
C GLU A 44 13.39 -15.84 -3.72
N LYS A 45 13.60 -14.75 -2.96
CA LYS A 45 14.95 -14.20 -2.65
C LYS A 45 15.92 -15.18 -1.99
N ASN A 46 15.44 -16.04 -1.10
CA ASN A 46 16.31 -16.95 -0.35
C ASN A 46 16.68 -18.22 -1.17
N LYS A 47 17.94 -18.64 -1.18
CA LYS A 47 18.42 -19.67 -2.10
C LYS A 47 18.29 -21.11 -1.58
N ASN A 48 17.47 -21.34 -0.56
CA ASN A 48 17.21 -22.68 -0.03
C ASN A 48 16.47 -23.56 -1.06
N GLU A 49 17.13 -24.61 -1.54
CA GLU A 49 16.58 -25.59 -2.49
C GLU A 49 15.24 -26.19 -2.05
N ASN A 50 15.07 -26.48 -0.76
CA ASN A 50 13.81 -27.02 -0.26
C ASN A 50 12.67 -26.02 -0.44
N ARG A 51 12.91 -24.75 -0.14
CA ARG A 51 11.89 -23.70 -0.30
C ARG A 51 11.56 -23.46 -1.77
N ARG A 52 12.56 -23.49 -2.64
CA ARG A 52 12.36 -23.41 -4.09
C ARG A 52 11.45 -24.53 -4.58
N LYS A 53 11.69 -25.77 -4.14
CA LYS A 53 10.85 -26.93 -4.45
C LYS A 53 9.42 -26.78 -3.93
N GLU A 54 9.25 -26.28 -2.70
CA GLU A 54 7.93 -26.00 -2.12
C GLU A 54 7.16 -24.93 -2.92
N MET A 55 7.85 -23.87 -3.36
CA MET A 55 7.28 -22.85 -4.23
C MET A 55 6.85 -23.43 -5.59
N GLU A 56 7.66 -24.27 -6.22
CA GLU A 56 7.26 -25.00 -7.45
C GLU A 56 6.04 -25.90 -7.22
N ASN A 57 5.99 -26.60 -6.09
CA ASN A 57 4.86 -27.46 -5.73
C ASN A 57 3.57 -26.64 -5.59
N MET A 58 3.65 -25.48 -4.96
CA MET A 58 2.54 -24.55 -4.82
C MET A 58 2.05 -24.04 -6.17
N MET A 59 2.95 -23.56 -7.02
CA MET A 59 2.61 -23.04 -8.35
C MET A 59 1.99 -24.12 -9.23
N ARG A 60 2.48 -25.37 -9.15
CA ARG A 60 1.88 -26.51 -9.84
C ARG A 60 0.47 -26.82 -9.33
N ALA A 61 0.26 -26.87 -8.01
CA ALA A 61 -1.05 -27.11 -7.43
C ALA A 61 -2.08 -26.02 -7.80
N LEU A 62 -1.64 -24.76 -7.92
CA LEU A 62 -2.48 -23.68 -8.45
C LEU A 62 -2.89 -23.93 -9.91
N THR A 63 -1.94 -24.34 -10.76
CA THR A 63 -2.23 -24.69 -12.17
C THR A 63 -3.20 -25.87 -12.26
N GLU A 64 -2.99 -26.92 -11.46
CA GLU A 64 -3.85 -28.10 -11.42
C GLU A 64 -5.31 -27.72 -11.13
N LEU A 65 -5.54 -26.85 -10.13
CA LEU A 65 -6.87 -26.33 -9.79
C LEU A 65 -7.56 -25.63 -10.96
N VAL A 66 -6.82 -24.89 -11.78
CA VAL A 66 -7.35 -24.24 -12.99
C VAL A 66 -7.65 -25.28 -14.07
N THR A 67 -6.73 -26.20 -14.34
CA THR A 67 -6.89 -27.21 -15.40
C THR A 67 -8.03 -28.19 -15.12
N GLU A 68 -8.30 -28.48 -13.85
CA GLU A 68 -9.40 -29.35 -13.43
C GLU A 68 -10.75 -28.63 -13.34
N GLY A 69 -10.80 -27.32 -13.64
CA GLY A 69 -12.02 -26.52 -13.56
C GLY A 69 -12.54 -26.34 -12.12
N ARG A 70 -11.67 -26.44 -11.11
CA ARG A 70 -12.04 -26.29 -9.68
C ARG A 70 -12.14 -24.83 -9.24
N VAL A 71 -11.83 -23.89 -10.13
CA VAL A 71 -11.94 -22.44 -9.91
C VAL A 71 -12.64 -21.77 -11.08
N ASP A 72 -13.25 -20.62 -10.84
CA ASP A 72 -13.88 -19.82 -11.89
C ASP A 72 -12.84 -19.14 -12.81
N SER A 73 -13.32 -18.63 -13.94
CA SER A 73 -12.46 -18.00 -14.96
C SER A 73 -11.69 -16.78 -14.43
N HIS A 74 -12.28 -15.97 -13.55
CA HIS A 74 -11.60 -14.81 -12.98
C HIS A 74 -10.41 -15.24 -12.12
N VAL A 75 -10.61 -16.23 -11.24
CA VAL A 75 -9.52 -16.81 -10.45
C VAL A 75 -8.48 -17.51 -11.34
N GLY A 76 -8.90 -18.16 -12.42
CA GLY A 76 -8.00 -18.70 -13.43
C GLY A 76 -7.07 -17.65 -14.04
N HIS A 77 -7.59 -16.47 -14.40
CA HIS A 77 -6.78 -15.35 -14.86
C HIS A 77 -5.82 -14.83 -13.77
N MET A 78 -6.23 -14.86 -12.50
CA MET A 78 -5.33 -14.49 -11.40
C MET A 78 -4.15 -15.45 -11.27
N VAL A 79 -4.38 -16.76 -11.38
CA VAL A 79 -3.30 -17.77 -11.37
C VAL A 79 -2.34 -17.54 -12.54
N HIS A 80 -2.87 -17.27 -13.73
CA HIS A 80 -2.04 -16.95 -14.90
C HIS A 80 -1.18 -15.70 -14.67
N SER A 81 -1.77 -14.62 -14.16
CA SER A 81 -1.04 -13.39 -13.84
C SER A 81 0.06 -13.60 -12.78
N VAL A 82 -0.11 -14.51 -11.82
CA VAL A 82 0.96 -14.87 -10.88
C VAL A 82 2.12 -15.59 -11.58
N HIS A 83 1.83 -16.48 -12.54
CA HIS A 83 2.87 -17.11 -13.37
C HIS A 83 3.64 -16.10 -14.21
N GLU A 84 2.94 -15.15 -14.83
CA GLU A 84 3.60 -14.07 -15.60
C GLU A 84 4.53 -13.24 -14.72
N LEU A 85 4.06 -12.84 -13.53
CA LEU A 85 4.89 -12.13 -12.56
C LEU A 85 6.13 -12.96 -12.19
N ARG A 86 5.96 -14.23 -11.83
CA ARG A 86 7.08 -15.10 -11.46
C ARG A 86 8.10 -15.25 -12.60
N ASN A 87 7.63 -15.41 -13.84
CA ASN A 87 8.49 -15.50 -15.02
C ASN A 87 9.21 -14.17 -15.32
N GLY A 88 8.54 -13.04 -15.07
CA GLY A 88 9.09 -11.69 -15.18
C GLY A 88 9.83 -11.20 -13.93
N ASN A 89 10.39 -12.11 -13.12
CA ASN A 89 11.13 -11.77 -11.89
C ASN A 89 10.34 -10.80 -10.96
N TRP A 90 9.04 -11.03 -10.85
CA TRP A 90 8.07 -10.27 -10.06
C TRP A 90 8.03 -8.75 -10.38
N GLY A 91 8.37 -8.37 -11.61
CA GLY A 91 8.37 -6.97 -12.04
C GLY A 91 9.63 -6.19 -11.66
N GLN A 92 10.70 -6.87 -11.21
CA GLN A 92 12.00 -6.24 -10.99
C GLN A 92 12.75 -6.10 -12.31
N ASN A 93 12.71 -4.89 -12.89
CA ASN A 93 13.67 -4.51 -13.93
C ASN A 93 15.03 -4.27 -13.27
N SER A 94 16.08 -4.94 -13.76
CA SER A 94 17.45 -4.88 -13.22
C SER A 94 18.14 -3.51 -13.35
N LEU A 95 17.40 -2.41 -13.57
CA LEU A 95 17.97 -1.06 -13.70
C LEU A 95 17.96 -0.24 -12.39
N ASN A 96 17.22 -0.66 -11.37
CA ASN A 96 16.91 0.24 -10.26
C ASN A 96 17.76 -0.08 -9.02
N SER A 97 19.08 -0.08 -9.18
CA SER A 97 20.03 0.05 -8.07
C SER A 97 21.34 0.68 -8.54
N SER A 98 21.28 1.57 -9.54
CA SER A 98 22.35 2.54 -9.74
C SER A 98 21.92 3.82 -9.06
N THR A 99 22.54 4.08 -7.91
CA THR A 99 22.74 5.42 -7.37
C THR A 99 22.92 6.41 -8.51
N VAL A 100 22.16 7.49 -8.46
CA VAL A 100 22.22 8.65 -9.35
C VAL A 100 23.67 9.12 -9.47
N GLU A 101 24.36 8.66 -10.51
CA GLU A 101 25.61 9.22 -11.02
C GLU A 101 25.96 8.45 -12.29
N SER A 102 25.39 8.85 -13.44
CA SER A 102 26.11 8.91 -14.71
C SER A 102 25.22 9.50 -15.78
N ILE A 103 25.68 10.65 -16.27
CA ILE A 103 25.26 11.26 -17.53
C ILE A 103 25.69 10.30 -18.64
N GLU A 104 24.80 9.41 -19.09
CA GLU A 104 24.94 8.74 -20.39
C GLU A 104 23.72 9.04 -21.25
N PRO A 105 23.89 9.29 -22.56
CA PRO A 105 22.79 9.60 -23.46
C PRO A 105 21.94 8.34 -23.69
N LEU A 106 20.78 8.30 -23.03
CA LEU A 106 19.83 7.19 -23.13
C LEU A 106 19.07 7.21 -24.48
N ASP A 107 18.85 6.03 -25.04
CA ASP A 107 18.05 5.79 -26.27
C ASP A 107 16.62 6.33 -26.10
N PRO A 108 16.10 7.16 -27.04
CA PRO A 108 14.78 7.79 -26.95
C PRO A 108 13.58 6.81 -26.93
N ASN A 109 13.79 5.50 -27.06
CA ASN A 109 12.74 4.49 -27.00
C ASN A 109 12.58 3.80 -25.63
N GLN A 110 13.40 4.12 -24.63
CA GLN A 110 13.17 3.64 -23.28
C GLN A 110 12.19 4.57 -22.57
N ALA A 111 10.94 4.11 -22.41
CA ALA A 111 10.00 4.75 -21.50
C ALA A 111 10.59 4.68 -20.09
N ILE A 112 11.11 5.81 -19.63
CA ILE A 112 11.56 6.00 -18.26
C ILE A 112 10.27 6.00 -17.43
N ASP A 113 10.16 5.07 -16.49
CA ASP A 113 9.04 5.00 -15.54
C ASP A 113 9.23 6.07 -14.45
N GLU A 114 9.38 7.31 -14.88
CA GLU A 114 9.48 8.47 -14.01
C GLU A 114 8.08 8.96 -13.63
N PRO A 115 7.87 9.33 -12.35
CA PRO A 115 6.58 9.84 -11.91
C PRO A 115 6.26 11.15 -12.64
N VAL A 116 5.07 11.20 -13.24
CA VAL A 116 4.53 12.43 -13.83
C VAL A 116 3.87 13.24 -12.72
N LEU A 117 4.42 14.42 -12.42
CA LEU A 117 3.86 15.33 -11.42
C LEU A 117 2.74 16.18 -12.04
N TYR A 118 1.63 16.30 -11.32
CA TYR A 118 0.49 17.09 -11.73
C TYR A 118 0.28 18.28 -10.80
N GLY A 119 -0.03 19.44 -11.38
CA GLY A 119 -0.45 20.62 -10.63
C GLY A 119 -1.87 20.48 -10.06
N PRO A 120 -2.29 21.41 -9.19
CA PRO A 120 -3.66 21.45 -8.65
C PRO A 120 -4.73 21.66 -9.73
N ASP A 121 -4.34 22.11 -10.91
CA ASP A 121 -5.21 22.22 -12.08
C ASP A 121 -5.33 20.89 -12.86
N GLY A 122 -4.69 19.83 -12.39
CA GLY A 122 -4.71 18.49 -12.98
C GLY A 122 -3.90 18.37 -14.27
N LYS A 123 -3.05 19.36 -14.60
CA LYS A 123 -2.13 19.28 -15.74
C LYS A 123 -0.75 18.84 -15.30
N VAL A 124 -0.01 18.21 -16.22
CA VAL A 124 1.39 17.85 -16.00
C VAL A 124 2.17 19.13 -15.76
N LEU A 125 2.99 19.15 -14.69
CA LEU A 125 3.82 20.30 -14.37
C LEU A 125 4.76 20.62 -15.53
N THR A 126 4.88 21.90 -15.85
CA THR A 126 5.85 22.34 -16.86
C THR A 126 7.27 22.23 -16.30
N PRO A 127 8.30 22.16 -17.17
CA PRO A 127 9.70 22.15 -16.73
C PRO A 127 10.04 23.35 -15.83
N GLU A 128 9.43 24.50 -16.09
CA GLU A 128 9.60 25.71 -15.29
C GLU A 128 8.96 25.58 -13.90
N GLU A 129 7.78 24.95 -13.80
CA GLU A 129 7.11 24.68 -12.52
C GLU A 129 7.88 23.65 -11.68
N ASN A 130 8.41 22.60 -12.30
CA ASN A 130 9.28 21.64 -11.62
C ASN A 130 10.54 22.32 -11.08
N LYS A 131 11.20 23.14 -11.91
CA LYS A 131 12.37 23.90 -11.48
C LYS A 131 12.04 24.87 -10.33
N PHE A 132 10.88 25.52 -10.38
CA PHE A 132 10.42 26.38 -9.29
C PHE A 132 10.25 25.59 -7.99
N LEU A 133 9.66 24.39 -8.04
CA LEU A 133 9.52 23.52 -6.87
C LEU A 133 10.87 23.06 -6.30
N GLU A 134 11.86 22.78 -7.15
CA GLU A 134 13.23 22.43 -6.73
C GLU A 134 13.99 23.61 -6.08
N GLU A 135 13.71 24.84 -6.54
CA GLU A 135 14.37 26.06 -6.05
C GLU A 135 13.71 26.65 -4.79
N VAL A 136 12.48 26.26 -4.45
CA VAL A 136 11.82 26.67 -3.21
C VAL A 136 12.41 25.84 -2.06
N PRO A 137 13.21 26.44 -1.15
CA PRO A 137 13.69 25.72 0.02
C PRO A 137 12.48 25.30 0.86
N ASP A 138 12.39 24.00 1.13
CA ASP A 138 11.30 23.38 1.86
C ASP A 138 10.99 24.13 3.17
N SER A 139 9.93 24.93 3.15
CA SER A 139 9.21 25.27 4.38
C SER A 139 8.05 24.28 4.63
N THR A 140 7.89 23.27 3.76
CA THR A 140 6.74 22.36 3.73
C THR A 140 7.09 20.88 3.84
N THR A 141 8.36 20.46 3.86
CA THR A 141 8.72 19.05 4.18
C THR A 141 8.42 18.64 5.61
N ASN A 142 8.00 19.58 6.47
CA ASN A 142 7.45 19.28 7.80
C ASN A 142 5.93 19.07 7.82
N ILE A 143 5.24 19.04 6.68
CA ILE A 143 3.79 18.76 6.67
C ILE A 143 3.51 17.25 6.84
N GLU A 144 4.38 16.37 6.35
CA GLU A 144 4.21 14.92 6.53
C GLU A 144 4.69 14.41 7.91
N ASP A 145 5.60 15.13 8.58
CA ASP A 145 6.06 14.79 9.94
C ASP A 145 5.11 15.28 11.06
N HIS A 146 3.98 15.89 10.71
CA HIS A 146 2.94 16.29 11.67
C HIS A 146 1.67 15.44 11.65
N ILE A 147 1.63 14.38 10.83
CA ILE A 147 0.46 13.48 10.80
C ILE A 147 0.73 12.12 11.46
N ILE A 148 1.99 11.71 11.69
CA ILE A 148 2.29 10.46 12.42
C ILE A 148 3.55 10.60 13.32
N SER A 149 3.53 11.53 14.28
CA SER A 149 4.37 11.37 15.47
C SER A 149 3.62 10.49 16.47
N GLU A 150 3.95 9.20 16.48
CA GLU A 150 3.63 8.26 17.57
C GLU A 150 4.55 8.57 18.75
N HIS A 151 4.43 9.77 19.33
CA HIS A 151 4.97 10.12 20.65
C HIS A 151 3.78 10.53 21.50
N GLY A 152 3.63 9.83 22.63
CA GLY A 152 2.42 9.83 23.44
C GLY A 152 1.84 11.22 23.73
N TYR A 153 0.51 11.27 23.73
CA TYR A 153 -0.29 12.32 24.33
C TYR A 153 0.13 12.53 25.80
N GLU A 154 1.07 13.44 26.02
CA GLU A 154 1.10 14.33 27.19
C GLU A 154 1.15 15.77 26.67
N GLY A 155 0.09 16.13 25.94
CA GLY A 155 -0.31 17.50 25.72
C GLY A 155 -1.60 17.70 26.49
N ASP A 156 -1.52 18.43 27.60
CA ASP A 156 -2.66 19.11 28.20
C ASP A 156 -3.31 19.96 27.10
N GLU A 157 -4.31 19.40 26.40
CA GLU A 157 -5.16 20.13 25.48
C GLU A 157 -6.02 21.09 26.29
N THR A 158 -5.39 22.16 26.75
CA THR A 158 -6.12 23.37 27.06
C THR A 158 -6.52 23.96 25.72
N TRP A 159 -7.70 23.55 25.22
CA TRP A 159 -8.49 24.34 24.29
C TRP A 159 -8.79 25.68 24.96
N MET A 160 -7.80 26.57 25.04
CA MET A 160 -8.03 27.98 25.32
C MET A 160 -8.79 28.49 24.10
N SER A 161 -10.12 28.51 24.22
CA SER A 161 -10.98 29.37 23.42
C SER A 161 -10.55 30.81 23.73
N GLU A 162 -9.55 31.32 23.03
CA GLU A 162 -9.13 32.74 23.11
C GLU A 162 -9.96 33.63 22.18
N ASP A 163 -11.02 33.10 21.55
CA ASP A 163 -12.00 33.91 20.85
C ASP A 163 -13.18 34.19 21.79
N ASP A 164 -13.06 35.26 22.58
CA ASP A 164 -14.17 35.86 23.36
C ASP A 164 -15.44 36.05 22.50
N ASP A 165 -15.26 36.23 21.19
CA ASP A 165 -16.33 36.37 20.20
C ASP A 165 -17.16 35.08 20.03
N ILE A 166 -16.55 33.90 20.15
CA ILE A 166 -17.24 32.60 20.02
C ILE A 166 -18.08 32.32 21.26
N ASP A 167 -17.54 32.59 22.45
CA ASP A 167 -18.24 32.40 23.71
C ASP A 167 -19.44 33.36 23.81
N ALA A 168 -19.26 34.62 23.39
CA ALA A 168 -20.34 35.60 23.34
C ALA A 168 -21.48 35.19 22.38
N ALA A 169 -21.14 34.68 21.19
CA ALA A 169 -22.13 34.22 20.22
C ALA A 169 -22.92 33.00 20.72
N TYR A 170 -22.25 32.08 21.44
CA TYR A 170 -22.90 30.92 22.04
C TYR A 170 -23.88 31.31 23.15
N GLU A 171 -23.50 32.24 24.03
CA GLU A 171 -24.41 32.77 25.06
C GLU A 171 -25.64 33.47 24.48
N GLU A 172 -25.47 34.20 23.37
CA GLU A 172 -26.59 34.84 22.68
C GLU A 172 -27.54 33.80 22.06
N PHE A 173 -26.99 32.75 21.43
CA PHE A 173 -27.77 31.65 20.89
C PHE A 173 -28.63 30.94 21.96
N LEU A 174 -28.07 30.66 23.14
CA LEU A 174 -28.79 30.01 24.24
C LEU A 174 -30.02 30.81 24.72
N LYS A 175 -29.98 32.14 24.63
CA LYS A 175 -31.11 33.02 25.00
C LYS A 175 -32.30 32.88 24.05
N HIS A 176 -32.05 32.46 22.81
CA HIS A 176 -33.07 32.29 21.78
C HIS A 176 -33.65 30.88 21.68
N ILE A 177 -33.13 29.90 22.44
CA ILE A 177 -33.69 28.55 22.48
C ILE A 177 -35.10 28.61 23.11
N PRO A 178 -36.18 28.27 22.37
CA PRO A 178 -37.52 28.21 22.93
C PRO A 178 -37.59 27.12 24.02
N LYS A 179 -38.19 27.42 25.17
CA LYS A 179 -38.33 26.53 26.36
C LYS A 179 -39.14 25.23 26.13
N GLN A 180 -39.36 24.82 24.89
CA GLN A 180 -40.31 23.75 24.52
C GLN A 180 -39.70 22.34 24.45
N ILE A 181 -38.41 22.14 24.77
CA ILE A 181 -37.78 20.80 24.67
C ILE A 181 -37.74 20.05 26.04
N LYS A 182 -38.23 20.63 27.14
CA LYS A 182 -38.18 19.97 28.46
C LYS A 182 -39.32 18.99 28.80
N ASN A 183 -40.34 18.82 27.95
CA ASN A 183 -41.55 18.05 28.32
C ASN A 183 -41.91 16.89 27.38
N GLN A 184 -40.93 16.16 26.81
CA GLN A 184 -41.21 14.85 26.20
C GLN A 184 -40.11 13.84 26.50
N SER A 185 -39.95 13.47 27.76
CA SER A 185 -39.40 12.18 28.19
C SER A 185 -39.62 11.99 29.69
N GLN A 186 -40.87 11.93 30.11
CA GLN A 186 -41.24 11.25 31.36
C GLN A 186 -42.72 10.87 31.32
N LYS A 187 -42.93 9.57 31.06
CA LYS A 187 -44.07 8.73 31.44
C LYS A 187 -45.34 8.74 30.58
#